data_AF-A0A2E7VSV2-F1
#
_entry.id   AF-A0A2E7VSV2-F1
#
_cell.length_a   1.000
_cell.length_b   1.000
_cell.length_c   1.000
_cell.angle_alpha   90.00
_cell.angle_beta   90.00
_cell.angle_gamma   90.00
#
_symmetry.space_group_name_H-M   'P 1'
#
loop_
_entity.id
_entity.type
_entity.pdbx_description
1 polymer ?
#
loop_
_entity_poly.entity_id
_entity_poly.type
_entity_poly.pdbx_seq_one_letter_code
_entity_poly.pdbx_strand_id
1 'polypeptide(L)'
;MDHPEWHLTSCNNGCVTDIYSLSGDTVYNNQTYKVLDGFHYISKTFWLREEEAEKKVYMSYEMNFERKEVLLYDFSMLEGDTINISNPIAPFISNPGPFIVDSIEYIILDNGSSRKVMFLSSIATVNENPVWIEGIGSLSLINAPGGTPNINGAGKLSCFFKNGSLIYSQLDSIVSCSSILGDINENKKIDKKRLIKKIDLLGKQSTKSNQLNFYIYDNGRVEKRISIKN
;
A
#
# COMPACT_ATOMS: atom_id res chain seq x y z
N MET A 1 1.25 -14.00 -5.55
CA MET A 1 1.92 -13.05 -4.64
C MET A 1 1.00 -11.85 -4.60
N ASP A 2 0.42 -11.55 -3.45
CA ASP A 2 -0.57 -10.48 -3.33
C ASP A 2 0.13 -9.13 -3.18
N HIS A 3 -0.21 -8.19 -4.07
CA HIS A 3 0.34 -6.84 -4.13
C HIS A 3 -0.80 -5.83 -3.98
N PRO A 4 -1.16 -5.47 -2.73
CA PRO A 4 -2.11 -4.41 -2.49
C PRO A 4 -1.48 -3.03 -2.72
N GLU A 5 -2.31 -2.09 -3.18
CA GLU A 5 -1.93 -0.72 -3.51
C GLU A 5 -3.07 0.21 -3.07
N TRP A 6 -2.77 1.18 -2.22
CA TRP A 6 -3.71 2.16 -1.68
C TRP A 6 -3.41 3.53 -2.25
N HIS A 7 -4.43 4.20 -2.76
CA HIS A 7 -4.36 5.57 -3.28
C HIS A 7 -5.16 6.47 -2.35
N LEU A 8 -4.46 7.29 -1.59
CA LEU A 8 -5.03 8.22 -0.63
C LEU A 8 -5.01 9.63 -1.21
N THR A 9 -6.18 10.24 -1.41
CA THR A 9 -6.27 11.61 -1.94
C THR A 9 -6.50 12.61 -0.80
N SER A 10 -5.88 13.79 -0.92
CA SER A 10 -6.20 14.97 -0.10
C SER A 10 -6.25 16.23 -0.98
N CYS A 11 -7.15 17.16 -0.69
CA CYS A 11 -7.51 18.31 -1.52
C CYS A 11 -7.50 19.63 -0.73
N ASN A 12 -6.41 19.92 0.01
CA ASN A 12 -6.31 21.16 0.77
C ASN A 12 -6.05 22.39 -0.13
N ASN A 13 -4.92 22.40 -0.84
CA ASN A 13 -4.51 23.48 -1.77
C ASN A 13 -4.29 22.90 -3.17
N GLY A 14 -5.34 22.25 -3.69
CA GLY A 14 -5.25 21.33 -4.83
C GLY A 14 -5.20 19.88 -4.37
N CYS A 15 -5.60 18.97 -5.26
CA CYS A 15 -5.68 17.55 -4.96
C CYS A 15 -4.36 16.84 -5.24
N VAL A 16 -3.87 16.10 -4.26
CA VAL A 16 -2.72 15.20 -4.36
C VAL A 16 -3.15 13.80 -3.98
N THR A 17 -2.54 12.79 -4.62
CA THR A 17 -2.77 11.38 -4.29
C THR A 17 -1.45 10.75 -3.88
N ASP A 18 -1.37 10.34 -2.62
CA ASP A 18 -0.29 9.52 -2.10
C ASP A 18 -0.57 8.05 -2.41
N ILE A 19 0.46 7.31 -2.76
CA ILE A 19 0.35 5.89 -3.10
C ILE A 19 1.20 5.07 -2.14
N TYR A 20 0.57 4.06 -1.53
CA TYR A 20 1.19 3.09 -0.64
C TYR A 20 1.02 1.68 -1.19
N SER A 21 1.97 0.80 -0.90
CA SER A 21 1.92 -0.60 -1.35
C SER A 21 2.69 -1.51 -0.40
N LEU A 22 2.51 -2.83 -0.52
CA LEU A 22 3.35 -3.79 0.19
C LEU A 22 4.49 -4.30 -0.72
N SER A 23 5.73 -4.12 -0.29
CA SER A 23 6.95 -4.49 -1.03
C SER A 23 7.73 -5.63 -0.37
N GLY A 24 7.32 -6.86 -0.68
CA GLY A 24 8.03 -8.07 -0.25
C GLY A 24 7.87 -8.39 1.23
N ASP A 25 8.63 -9.41 1.64
CA ASP A 25 8.44 -10.09 2.92
C ASP A 25 9.71 -9.91 3.77
N THR A 26 9.54 -9.80 5.08
CA THR A 26 10.64 -9.79 6.06
C THR A 26 10.27 -10.65 7.26
N VAL A 27 11.27 -11.04 8.04
CA VAL A 27 11.09 -11.88 9.23
C VAL A 27 11.76 -11.22 10.42
N TYR A 28 11.03 -11.13 11.53
CA TYR A 28 11.52 -10.62 12.80
C TYR A 28 10.87 -11.39 13.95
N ASN A 29 11.65 -11.83 14.93
CA ASN A 29 11.17 -12.63 16.07
C ASN A 29 10.26 -13.82 15.66
N ASN A 30 10.67 -14.57 14.64
CA ASN A 30 9.93 -15.70 14.06
C ASN A 30 8.54 -15.37 13.47
N GLN A 31 8.23 -14.09 13.27
CA GLN A 31 7.01 -13.65 12.62
C GLN A 31 7.34 -13.10 11.23
N THR A 32 6.48 -13.41 10.26
CA THR A 32 6.62 -12.92 8.88
C THR A 32 5.79 -11.66 8.72
N TYR A 33 6.37 -10.66 8.08
CA TYR A 33 5.74 -9.39 7.82
C TYR A 33 5.84 -9.03 6.35
N LYS A 34 4.91 -8.20 5.88
CA LYS A 34 5.02 -7.48 4.62
C LYS A 34 5.57 -6.08 4.89
N VAL A 35 6.48 -5.60 4.04
CA VAL A 35 7.03 -4.25 4.17
C VAL A 35 6.07 -3.24 3.55
N LEU A 36 5.66 -2.23 4.31
CA LEU A 36 4.90 -1.10 3.80
C LEU A 36 5.84 -0.10 3.12
N ASP A 37 5.50 0.30 1.91
CA ASP A 37 6.30 1.13 1.01
C ASP A 37 5.42 2.23 0.39
N GLY A 38 6.04 3.25 -0.20
CA GLY A 38 5.37 4.39 -0.81
C GLY A 38 5.78 5.73 -0.22
N PHE A 39 5.01 6.78 -0.54
CA PHE A 39 5.43 8.19 -0.38
C PHE A 39 5.96 8.55 1.02
N HIS A 40 5.32 8.06 2.09
CA HIS A 40 5.77 8.30 3.48
C HIS A 40 6.57 7.15 4.11
N TYR A 41 6.71 6.02 3.42
CA TYR A 41 7.26 4.78 3.98
C TYR A 41 8.56 4.31 3.30
N ILE A 42 9.26 5.23 2.63
CA ILE A 42 10.48 4.98 1.85
C ILE A 42 11.60 4.32 2.67
N SER A 43 11.60 4.53 4.00
CA SER A 43 12.58 3.90 4.91
C SER A 43 12.43 2.39 5.04
N LYS A 44 11.30 1.80 4.62
CA LYS A 44 11.00 0.36 4.72
C LYS A 44 11.07 -0.19 6.15
N THR A 45 10.93 0.69 7.14
CA THR A 45 10.95 0.34 8.57
C THR A 45 9.57 -0.03 9.11
N PHE A 46 8.52 0.23 8.33
CA PHE A 46 7.13 -0.04 8.63
C PHE A 46 6.70 -1.36 8.02
N TRP A 47 6.23 -2.30 8.85
CA TRP A 47 5.87 -3.63 8.42
C TRP A 47 4.47 -3.98 8.91
N LEU A 48 3.69 -4.67 8.08
CA LEU A 48 2.37 -5.18 8.43
C LEU A 48 2.41 -6.70 8.59
N ARG A 49 1.69 -7.19 9.58
CA ARG A 49 1.45 -8.63 9.79
C ARG A 49 -0.02 -8.87 9.94
N GLU A 50 -0.52 -9.85 9.21
CA GLU A 50 -1.92 -10.27 9.26
C GLU A 50 -2.01 -11.60 10.00
N GLU A 51 -2.89 -11.70 10.98
CA GLU A 51 -3.28 -12.95 11.63
C GLU A 51 -4.66 -13.34 11.12
N GLU A 52 -4.68 -14.09 10.00
CA GLU A 52 -5.92 -14.41 9.28
C GLU A 52 -6.96 -15.12 10.15
N ALA A 53 -6.52 -16.01 11.04
CA ALA A 53 -7.41 -16.76 11.93
C ALA A 53 -8.12 -15.87 12.96
N GLU A 54 -7.45 -14.81 13.42
CA GLU A 54 -8.00 -13.85 14.38
C GLU A 54 -8.58 -12.59 13.70
N LYS A 55 -8.41 -12.46 12.38
CA LYS A 55 -8.78 -11.27 11.59
C LYS A 55 -8.15 -9.97 12.11
N LYS A 56 -6.91 -10.06 12.59
CA LYS A 56 -6.16 -8.93 13.14
C LYS A 56 -5.02 -8.52 12.22
N VAL A 57 -4.73 -7.24 12.22
CA VAL A 57 -3.58 -6.67 11.51
C VAL A 57 -2.75 -5.87 12.49
N TYR A 58 -1.45 -6.15 12.50
CA TYR A 58 -0.46 -5.51 13.35
C TYR A 58 0.48 -4.69 12.51
N MET A 59 0.96 -3.59 13.09
CA MET A 59 1.99 -2.75 12.50
C MET A 59 3.23 -2.76 13.37
N SER A 60 4.35 -3.18 12.79
CA SER A 60 5.67 -3.07 13.37
C SER A 60 6.41 -1.87 12.78
N TYR A 61 7.03 -1.05 13.62
CA TYR A 61 7.75 0.14 13.19
C TYR A 61 8.90 0.46 14.16
N GLU A 62 9.88 1.21 13.68
CA GLU A 62 11.00 1.68 14.50
C GLU A 62 10.72 3.07 15.05
N MET A 63 10.96 3.25 16.35
CA MET A 63 10.90 4.53 17.04
C MET A 63 12.00 4.58 18.10
N ASN A 64 12.85 5.60 18.07
CA ASN A 64 14.00 5.74 18.98
C ASN A 64 14.94 4.53 18.99
N PHE A 65 15.23 3.96 17.81
CA PHE A 65 16.06 2.75 17.63
C PHE A 65 15.49 1.46 18.24
N GLU A 66 14.25 1.49 18.71
CA GLU A 66 13.53 0.31 19.17
C GLU A 66 12.41 -0.05 18.19
N ARG A 67 12.29 -1.34 17.89
CA ARG A 67 11.18 -1.86 17.10
C ARG A 67 9.98 -2.10 18.02
N LYS A 68 8.87 -1.45 17.71
CA LYS A 68 7.59 -1.61 18.39
C LYS A 68 6.61 -2.32 17.48
N GLU A 69 5.59 -2.91 18.08
CA GLU A 69 4.46 -3.49 17.36
C GLU A 69 3.16 -3.09 18.06
N VAL A 70 2.16 -2.70 17.27
CA VAL A 70 0.84 -2.33 17.76
C VAL A 70 -0.24 -3.05 16.96
N LEU A 71 -1.36 -3.36 17.61
CA LEU A 71 -2.58 -3.76 16.92
C LEU A 71 -3.12 -2.56 16.15
N LEU A 72 -3.33 -2.73 14.85
CA LEU A 72 -3.82 -1.68 13.95
C LEU A 72 -5.32 -1.86 13.66
N TYR A 73 -5.72 -3.10 13.35
CA TYR A 73 -7.11 -3.45 13.03
C TYR A 73 -7.51 -4.77 13.68
N ASP A 74 -8.76 -4.87 14.10
CA ASP A 74 -9.43 -6.12 14.50
C ASP A 74 -10.78 -6.20 13.78
N PHE A 75 -10.85 -6.98 12.71
CA PHE A 75 -12.07 -7.14 11.91
C PHE A 75 -13.01 -8.23 12.44
N SER A 76 -12.64 -8.88 13.55
CA SER A 76 -13.49 -9.87 14.23
C SER A 76 -14.59 -9.22 15.08
N MET A 77 -14.40 -7.95 15.45
CA MET A 77 -15.33 -7.18 16.28
C MET A 77 -16.74 -7.07 15.67
N LEU A 78 -17.71 -6.92 16.58
CA LEU A 78 -19.14 -6.75 16.33
C LEU A 78 -19.61 -5.36 16.77
N GLU A 79 -20.83 -4.98 16.38
CA GLU A 79 -21.45 -3.74 16.85
C GLU A 79 -21.50 -3.69 18.39
N GLY A 80 -21.12 -2.55 18.95
CA GLY A 80 -21.01 -2.33 20.40
C GLY A 80 -19.68 -2.76 21.02
N ASP A 81 -18.83 -3.50 20.32
CA ASP A 81 -17.48 -3.82 20.81
C ASP A 81 -16.59 -2.58 20.82
N THR A 82 -15.62 -2.56 21.74
CA THR A 82 -14.70 -1.42 21.91
C THR A 82 -13.24 -1.83 21.69
N ILE A 83 -12.44 -0.92 21.12
CA ILE A 83 -11.01 -1.11 20.89
C ILE A 83 -10.22 0.13 21.28
N ASN A 84 -9.06 -0.06 21.94
CA ASN A 84 -8.09 1.00 22.14
C ASN A 84 -7.26 1.18 20.87
N ILE A 85 -7.45 2.31 20.20
CA ILE A 85 -6.78 2.60 18.93
C ILE A 85 -5.36 3.13 19.17
N SER A 86 -4.44 2.77 18.27
CA SER A 86 -3.12 3.40 18.14
C SER A 86 -2.91 3.90 16.71
N ASN A 87 -2.46 5.15 16.57
CA ASN A 87 -2.13 5.80 15.30
C ASN A 87 -0.60 5.99 15.19
N PRO A 88 0.18 4.94 14.87
CA PRO A 88 1.64 4.99 14.87
C PRO A 88 2.20 5.91 13.77
N ILE A 89 2.91 6.97 14.17
CA ILE A 89 3.62 7.91 13.27
C ILE A 89 2.67 8.46 12.18
N ALA A 90 1.55 9.02 12.63
CA ALA A 90 0.52 9.61 11.79
C ALA A 90 0.19 11.05 12.27
N PRO A 91 -0.41 11.90 11.43
CA PRO A 91 -0.82 13.27 11.80
C PRO A 91 -2.11 13.28 12.66
N PHE A 92 -2.25 12.30 13.54
CA PHE A 92 -3.36 12.14 14.49
C PHE A 92 -2.80 11.93 15.89
N ILE A 93 -3.64 12.09 16.92
CA ILE A 93 -3.26 11.74 18.30
C ILE A 93 -2.85 10.26 18.32
N SER A 94 -1.65 9.95 18.79
CA SER A 94 -1.08 8.60 18.67
C SER A 94 -1.85 7.54 19.47
N ASN A 95 -2.43 7.91 20.61
CA ASN A 95 -3.26 7.04 21.43
C ASN A 95 -4.53 7.81 21.83
N PRO A 96 -5.53 7.90 20.94
CA PRO A 96 -6.73 8.71 21.17
C PRO A 96 -7.67 8.13 22.24
N GLY A 97 -7.43 6.89 22.68
CA GLY A 97 -8.27 6.19 23.65
C GLY A 97 -9.21 5.18 22.98
N PRO A 98 -10.30 4.79 23.66
CA PRO A 98 -11.22 3.77 23.18
C PRO A 98 -12.16 4.31 22.09
N PHE A 99 -12.43 3.45 21.11
CA PHE A 99 -13.44 3.61 20.08
C PHE A 99 -14.44 2.46 20.19
N ILE A 100 -15.70 2.73 19.85
CA ILE A 100 -16.76 1.73 19.75
C ILE A 100 -17.08 1.48 18.28
N VAL A 101 -17.46 0.26 17.94
CA VAL A 101 -18.06 -0.05 16.64
C VAL A 101 -19.53 0.34 16.71
N ASP A 102 -19.90 1.43 16.04
CA ASP A 102 -21.27 1.95 16.05
C ASP A 102 -22.20 1.08 15.21
N SER A 103 -21.76 0.74 14.01
CA SER A 103 -22.53 -0.05 13.05
C SER A 103 -21.64 -0.84 12.11
N ILE A 104 -22.20 -1.92 11.58
CA ILE A 104 -21.58 -2.77 10.57
C ILE A 104 -22.51 -2.88 9.36
N GLU A 105 -21.94 -2.61 8.19
CA GLU A 105 -22.62 -2.80 6.92
C GLU A 105 -21.84 -3.77 6.02
N TYR A 106 -22.49 -4.24 4.95
CA TYR A 106 -21.84 -5.03 3.91
C TYR A 106 -22.02 -4.33 2.57
N ILE A 107 -20.90 -4.02 1.92
CA ILE A 107 -20.91 -3.41 0.58
C ILE A 107 -20.43 -4.41 -0.46
N ILE A 108 -20.85 -4.21 -1.71
CA ILE A 108 -20.27 -4.91 -2.86
C ILE A 108 -19.17 -4.03 -3.43
N LEU A 109 -17.97 -4.60 -3.47
CA LEU A 109 -16.76 -3.98 -4.02
C LEU A 109 -16.73 -4.01 -5.55
N ASP A 110 -15.80 -3.28 -6.19
CA ASP A 110 -15.68 -3.18 -7.65
C ASP A 110 -15.43 -4.54 -8.33
N ASN A 111 -14.85 -5.49 -7.60
CA ASN A 111 -14.63 -6.86 -8.07
C ASN A 111 -15.84 -7.80 -7.83
N GLY A 112 -16.97 -7.27 -7.38
CA GLY A 112 -18.20 -8.02 -7.06
C GLY A 112 -18.18 -8.75 -5.72
N SER A 113 -17.11 -8.62 -4.93
CA SER A 113 -17.01 -9.29 -3.63
C SER A 113 -17.72 -8.49 -2.53
N SER A 114 -18.43 -9.19 -1.64
CA SER A 114 -19.03 -8.56 -0.46
C SER A 114 -17.98 -8.39 0.63
N ARG A 115 -17.94 -7.22 1.28
CA ARG A 115 -17.04 -6.94 2.42
C ARG A 115 -17.75 -6.21 3.54
N LYS A 116 -17.36 -6.57 4.76
CA LYS A 116 -17.76 -5.90 6.00
C LYS A 116 -17.15 -4.50 6.04
N VAL A 117 -17.98 -3.50 6.30
CA VAL A 117 -17.60 -2.12 6.61
C VAL A 117 -17.95 -1.87 8.07
N MET A 118 -17.01 -1.30 8.81
CA MET A 118 -17.15 -0.98 10.22
C MET A 118 -17.08 0.52 10.38
N PHE A 119 -18.10 1.10 10.98
CA PHE A 119 -18.14 2.52 11.36
C PHE A 119 -17.82 2.61 12.85
N LEU A 120 -16.86 3.45 13.20
CA LEU A 120 -16.42 3.62 14.57
C LEU A 120 -16.57 5.07 14.99
N SER A 121 -16.79 5.28 16.29
CA SER A 121 -16.75 6.59 16.92
C SER A 121 -15.89 6.55 18.18
N SER A 122 -15.27 7.70 18.49
CA SER A 122 -14.53 7.81 19.74
C SER A 122 -15.48 7.91 20.92
N ILE A 123 -15.18 7.14 21.97
CA ILE A 123 -15.81 7.27 23.30
C ILE A 123 -14.99 8.23 24.18
N ALA A 124 -13.83 8.68 23.69
CA ALA A 124 -12.95 9.61 24.37
C ALA A 124 -13.26 11.06 23.97
N THR A 125 -12.33 11.98 24.24
CA THR A 125 -12.49 13.41 23.96
C THR A 125 -12.15 13.80 22.53
N VAL A 126 -11.71 12.87 21.68
CA VAL A 126 -11.37 13.17 20.28
C VAL A 126 -12.62 13.11 19.40
N ASN A 127 -12.72 14.00 18.42
CA ASN A 127 -13.84 14.03 17.48
C ASN A 127 -13.42 13.36 16.18
N GLU A 128 -13.36 12.02 16.19
CA GLU A 128 -12.99 11.21 15.03
C GLU A 128 -14.04 10.12 14.78
N ASN A 129 -14.30 9.84 13.50
CA ASN A 129 -15.27 8.84 13.03
C ASN A 129 -14.62 7.94 11.97
N PRO A 130 -13.78 6.98 12.37
CA PRO A 130 -13.08 6.10 11.44
C PRO A 130 -14.04 5.17 10.72
N VAL A 131 -13.65 4.78 9.51
CA VAL A 131 -14.36 3.76 8.72
C VAL A 131 -13.35 2.75 8.24
N TRP A 132 -13.57 1.47 8.55
CA TRP A 132 -12.69 0.38 8.14
C TRP A 132 -13.43 -0.58 7.21
N ILE A 133 -12.73 -1.13 6.23
CA ILE A 133 -13.25 -2.18 5.36
C ILE A 133 -12.38 -3.43 5.50
N GLU A 134 -13.01 -4.57 5.77
CA GLU A 134 -12.32 -5.87 5.91
C GLU A 134 -11.52 -6.20 4.64
N GLY A 135 -10.22 -6.46 4.81
CA GLY A 135 -9.29 -6.71 3.71
C GLY A 135 -8.78 -5.48 2.95
N ILE A 136 -9.15 -4.26 3.38
CA ILE A 136 -8.62 -3.00 2.85
C ILE A 136 -7.95 -2.16 3.96
N GLY A 137 -8.53 -2.09 5.16
CA GLY A 137 -8.06 -1.23 6.24
C GLY A 137 -8.91 0.03 6.43
N SER A 138 -8.31 1.07 7.01
CA SER A 138 -8.94 2.38 7.18
C SER A 138 -9.20 3.06 5.84
N LEU A 139 -10.33 3.77 5.73
CA LEU A 139 -10.59 4.70 4.63
C LEU A 139 -9.87 6.05 4.83
N SER A 140 -9.17 6.24 5.94
CA SER A 140 -8.19 7.31 6.13
C SER A 140 -6.77 6.78 5.86
N LEU A 141 -5.74 7.35 6.50
CA LEU A 141 -4.37 6.83 6.43
C LEU A 141 -4.29 5.37 6.92
N ILE A 142 -3.53 4.54 6.20
CA ILE A 142 -3.40 3.09 6.49
C ILE A 142 -2.85 2.82 7.90
N ASN A 143 -2.00 3.71 8.43
CA ASN A 143 -1.42 3.62 9.77
C ASN A 143 -2.15 4.48 10.81
N ALA A 144 -3.32 5.02 10.47
CA ALA A 144 -4.16 5.81 11.37
C ALA A 144 -5.58 5.21 11.46
N PRO A 145 -5.73 4.05 12.12
CA PRO A 145 -7.03 3.41 12.29
C PRO A 145 -8.04 4.31 13.03
N GLY A 146 -7.59 5.29 13.81
CA GLY A 146 -8.44 6.26 14.49
C GLY A 146 -8.77 7.52 13.70
N GLY A 147 -8.32 7.64 12.45
CA GLY A 147 -8.52 8.84 11.64
C GLY A 147 -9.85 8.83 10.88
N THR A 148 -10.54 9.96 10.89
CA THR A 148 -11.70 10.20 10.01
C THR A 148 -11.23 10.29 8.55
N PRO A 149 -11.87 9.59 7.60
CA PRO A 149 -11.62 9.79 6.18
C PRO A 149 -12.07 11.20 5.77
N ASN A 150 -11.12 12.07 5.42
CA ASN A 150 -11.42 13.46 5.07
C ASN A 150 -10.52 13.96 3.94
N ILE A 151 -11.12 14.28 2.80
CA ILE A 151 -10.42 14.79 1.63
C ILE A 151 -9.73 16.14 1.93
N ASN A 152 -10.31 16.98 2.79
CA ASN A 152 -9.74 18.27 3.19
C ASN A 152 -8.95 18.17 4.51
N GLY A 153 -8.45 16.98 4.84
CA GLY A 153 -7.72 16.71 6.07
C GLY A 153 -6.46 15.90 5.79
N ALA A 154 -6.26 14.82 6.57
CA ALA A 154 -5.16 13.88 6.38
C ALA A 154 -5.30 13.00 5.12
N GLY A 155 -6.45 13.07 4.46
CA GLY A 155 -6.75 12.34 3.24
C GLY A 155 -7.84 11.30 3.43
N LYS A 156 -8.23 10.73 2.29
CA LYS A 156 -9.27 9.71 2.18
C LYS A 156 -8.89 8.71 1.10
N LEU A 157 -9.16 7.44 1.34
CA LEU A 157 -8.87 6.37 0.40
C LEU A 157 -9.80 6.51 -0.82
N SER A 158 -9.19 6.79 -1.97
CA SER A 158 -9.92 6.96 -3.23
C SER A 158 -9.90 5.69 -4.05
N CYS A 159 -8.80 4.93 -4.03
CA CYS A 159 -8.69 3.67 -4.75
C CYS A 159 -7.93 2.63 -3.94
N PHE A 160 -8.33 1.37 -4.07
CA PHE A 160 -7.57 0.23 -3.61
C PHE A 160 -7.50 -0.81 -4.73
N PHE A 161 -6.29 -1.28 -5.00
CA PHE A 161 -6.03 -2.31 -5.98
C PHE A 161 -5.41 -3.52 -5.31
N LYS A 162 -5.66 -4.69 -5.88
CA LYS A 162 -4.97 -5.92 -5.54
C LYS A 162 -4.46 -6.56 -6.82
N ASN A 163 -3.15 -6.77 -6.90
CA ASN A 163 -2.49 -7.33 -8.09
C ASN A 163 -2.79 -6.53 -9.36
N GLY A 164 -2.89 -5.20 -9.24
CA GLY A 164 -3.21 -4.28 -10.34
C GLY A 164 -4.69 -4.24 -10.75
N SER A 165 -5.55 -5.09 -10.17
CA SER A 165 -7.00 -5.05 -10.40
C SER A 165 -7.67 -4.11 -9.39
N LEU A 166 -8.62 -3.30 -9.86
CA LEU A 166 -9.41 -2.41 -8.99
C LEU A 166 -10.31 -3.24 -8.08
N ILE A 167 -10.27 -2.94 -6.78
CA ILE A 167 -11.05 -3.62 -5.74
C ILE A 167 -12.01 -2.65 -5.06
N TYR A 168 -11.60 -1.41 -4.80
CA TYR A 168 -12.45 -0.38 -4.24
C TYR A 168 -12.14 0.96 -4.88
N SER A 169 -13.19 1.76 -5.09
CA SER A 169 -13.10 3.11 -5.62
C SER A 169 -14.10 4.04 -4.93
N GLN A 170 -13.66 5.27 -4.72
CA GLN A 170 -14.48 6.38 -4.30
C GLN A 170 -14.10 7.61 -5.12
N LEU A 171 -14.94 7.89 -6.13
CA LEU A 171 -14.69 8.88 -7.17
C LEU A 171 -15.31 10.25 -6.87
N ASP A 172 -15.54 10.56 -5.59
CA ASP A 172 -16.13 11.84 -5.18
C ASP A 172 -15.18 13.03 -5.42
N SER A 173 -13.88 12.78 -5.40
CA SER A 173 -12.82 13.79 -5.46
C SER A 173 -11.79 13.54 -6.57
N ILE A 174 -11.93 12.44 -7.31
CA ILE A 174 -11.05 12.05 -8.43
C ILE A 174 -11.89 11.55 -9.61
N VAL A 175 -11.33 11.62 -10.82
CA VAL A 175 -12.05 11.21 -12.05
C VAL A 175 -12.04 9.70 -12.26
N SER A 176 -10.94 9.04 -11.92
CA SER A 176 -10.71 7.62 -12.22
C SER A 176 -9.60 7.02 -11.36
N CYS A 177 -9.65 5.70 -11.20
CA CYS A 177 -8.62 4.91 -10.53
C CYS A 177 -7.71 4.20 -11.55
N SER A 178 -6.39 4.39 -11.43
CA SER A 178 -5.39 3.71 -12.27
C SER A 178 -4.30 3.09 -11.39
N SER A 179 -4.00 1.80 -11.53
CA SER A 179 -2.94 1.14 -10.75
C SER A 179 -1.56 1.36 -11.37
N ILE A 180 -0.55 1.65 -10.55
CA ILE A 180 0.85 1.68 -11.00
C ILE A 180 1.28 0.29 -11.51
N LEU A 181 0.83 -0.80 -10.87
CA LEU A 181 1.15 -2.18 -11.29
C LEU A 181 0.41 -2.59 -12.56
N GLY A 182 -0.81 -2.10 -12.76
CA GLY A 182 -1.59 -2.29 -13.98
C GLY A 182 -0.85 -1.76 -15.22
N ASP A 183 -0.30 -0.56 -15.12
CA ASP A 183 0.48 0.08 -16.19
C ASP A 183 1.76 -0.70 -16.52
N ILE A 184 2.38 -1.38 -15.54
CA ILE A 184 3.55 -2.23 -15.78
C ILE A 184 3.16 -3.52 -16.52
N ASN A 185 1.96 -4.06 -16.28
CA ASN A 185 1.46 -5.26 -16.94
C ASN A 185 0.93 -4.98 -18.36
N GLU A 186 0.36 -3.79 -18.62
CA GLU A 186 0.07 -3.36 -20.00
C GLU A 186 1.36 -3.17 -20.82
N ASN A 187 2.43 -2.66 -20.19
CA ASN A 187 3.79 -2.64 -20.75
C ASN A 187 4.47 -4.04 -20.79
N LYS A 188 3.79 -5.09 -20.29
CA LYS A 188 4.14 -6.50 -20.48
C LYS A 188 3.22 -7.21 -21.49
N LYS A 189 2.41 -6.49 -22.29
CA LYS A 189 2.22 -7.00 -23.66
C LYS A 189 3.62 -7.11 -24.24
N ILE A 190 4.03 -8.33 -24.56
CA ILE A 190 5.38 -8.68 -25.01
C ILE A 190 5.74 -7.76 -26.17
N ASP A 191 6.40 -6.66 -25.85
CA ASP A 191 7.21 -5.92 -26.79
C ASP A 191 8.25 -6.93 -27.24
N LYS A 192 8.04 -7.49 -28.43
CA LYS A 192 9.03 -8.31 -29.12
C LYS A 192 10.21 -7.38 -29.45
N LYS A 193 10.97 -7.00 -28.43
CA LYS A 193 12.14 -6.15 -28.56
C LYS A 193 13.16 -6.90 -29.41
N ARG A 194 13.45 -6.39 -30.59
CA ARG A 194 14.47 -6.95 -31.46
C ARG A 194 15.78 -6.28 -31.10
N LEU A 195 16.79 -7.09 -30.79
CA LEU A 195 18.14 -6.57 -30.57
C LEU A 195 18.65 -5.93 -31.88
N ILE A 196 18.93 -4.63 -31.86
CA ILE A 196 19.54 -3.92 -32.98
C ILE A 196 21.07 -4.01 -32.88
N LYS A 197 21.62 -3.70 -31.71
CA LYS A 197 23.07 -3.55 -31.55
C LYS A 197 23.54 -3.98 -30.17
N LYS A 198 24.73 -4.59 -30.15
CA LYS A 198 25.52 -4.83 -28.93
C LYS A 198 26.80 -3.99 -29.01
N ILE A 199 27.02 -3.12 -28.03
CA ILE A 199 28.20 -2.25 -27.97
C ILE A 199 28.95 -2.40 -26.65
N ASP A 200 30.25 -2.08 -26.64
CA ASP A 200 31.06 -1.96 -25.43
C ASP A 200 30.92 -0.58 -24.77
N LEU A 201 31.68 -0.36 -23.70
CA LEU A 201 31.72 0.90 -22.95
C LEU A 201 32.20 2.10 -23.77
N LEU A 202 32.87 1.87 -24.89
CA LEU A 202 33.39 2.91 -25.78
C LEU A 202 32.47 3.13 -27.00
N GLY A 203 31.30 2.49 -27.02
CA GLY A 203 30.34 2.61 -28.11
C GLY A 203 30.68 1.77 -29.35
N LYS A 204 31.71 0.93 -29.29
CA LYS A 204 32.10 0.06 -30.41
C LYS A 204 31.28 -1.21 -30.40
N GLN A 205 30.96 -1.74 -31.58
CA GLN A 205 30.22 -3.00 -31.69
C GLN A 205 31.02 -4.14 -31.07
N SER A 206 30.38 -4.90 -30.18
CA SER A 206 31.05 -5.88 -29.34
C SER A 206 30.51 -7.29 -29.54
N THR A 207 31.43 -8.24 -29.75
CA THR A 207 31.15 -9.68 -29.76
C THR A 207 31.66 -10.38 -28.49
N LYS A 208 32.41 -9.67 -27.64
CA LYS A 208 33.09 -10.27 -26.48
C LYS A 208 32.13 -10.61 -25.34
N SER A 209 32.45 -11.71 -24.65
CA SER A 209 31.89 -12.13 -23.36
C SER A 209 32.80 -11.67 -22.21
N ASN A 210 32.36 -11.86 -20.97
CA ASN A 210 33.09 -11.53 -19.73
C ASN A 210 33.45 -10.02 -19.60
N GLN A 211 32.71 -9.15 -20.29
CA GLN A 211 32.82 -7.70 -20.17
C GLN A 211 31.43 -7.05 -20.17
N LEU A 212 31.34 -5.83 -19.62
CA LEU A 212 30.10 -5.04 -19.65
C LEU A 212 29.78 -4.63 -21.08
N ASN A 213 28.57 -4.96 -21.55
CA ASN A 213 28.06 -4.57 -22.85
C ASN A 213 26.69 -3.90 -22.70
N PHE A 214 26.38 -3.00 -23.63
CA PHE A 214 25.06 -2.40 -23.81
C PHE A 214 24.33 -3.06 -24.99
N TYR A 215 23.11 -3.49 -24.74
CA TYR A 215 22.20 -4.10 -25.71
C TYR A 215 21.12 -3.08 -26.05
N ILE A 216 21.13 -2.61 -27.29
CA ILE A 216 20.22 -1.58 -27.82
C ILE A 216 19.12 -2.28 -28.63
N TYR A 217 17.87 -2.00 -28.28
CA TYR A 217 16.69 -2.57 -28.91
C TYR A 217 16.00 -1.56 -29.84
N ASP A 218 15.15 -2.07 -30.72
CA ASP A 218 14.39 -1.28 -31.68
C ASP A 218 13.34 -0.34 -31.08
N ASN A 219 12.85 -0.65 -29.89
CA ASN A 219 11.99 0.23 -29.12
C ASN A 219 12.74 1.30 -28.31
N GLY A 220 14.04 1.52 -28.56
CA GLY A 220 14.86 2.52 -27.89
C GLY A 220 15.35 2.13 -26.49
N ARG A 221 14.94 0.96 -25.96
CA ARG A 221 15.44 0.44 -24.69
C ARG A 221 16.93 0.09 -24.79
N VAL A 222 17.67 0.35 -23.72
CA VAL A 222 19.08 -0.05 -23.57
C VAL A 222 19.24 -0.88 -22.30
N GLU A 223 19.90 -2.04 -22.40
CA GLU A 223 20.19 -2.90 -21.26
C GLU A 223 21.69 -3.10 -21.09
N LYS A 224 22.18 -2.95 -19.85
CA LYS A 224 23.55 -3.23 -19.47
C LYS A 224 23.67 -4.66 -18.93
N ARG A 225 24.52 -5.49 -19.54
CA ARG A 225 24.68 -6.91 -19.14
C ARG A 225 26.13 -7.38 -19.31
N ILE A 226 26.56 -8.28 -18.43
CA ILE A 226 27.80 -9.06 -18.60
C ILE A 226 27.38 -10.46 -19.02
N SER A 227 27.73 -10.86 -20.24
CA SER A 227 27.51 -12.23 -20.71
C SER A 227 28.70 -13.08 -20.30
N ILE A 228 28.52 -13.95 -19.31
CA ILE A 228 29.57 -14.85 -18.84
C ILE A 228 29.66 -16.03 -19.81
N LYS A 229 30.85 -16.30 -20.35
CA LYS A 229 31.18 -17.57 -21.01
C LYS A 229 32.34 -18.20 -20.25
N ASN A 230 32.13 -19.44 -19.78
CA ASN A 230 33.18 -20.31 -19.28
C ASN A 230 34.18 -20.66 -20.37
#